data_AF-A0A7H0GFR3-F1
#
_entry.id   AF-A0A7H0GFR3-F1
#
_cell.length_a   1.000
_cell.length_b   1.000
_cell.length_c   1.000
_cell.angle_alpha   90.00
_cell.angle_beta   90.00
_cell.angle_gamma   90.00
#
_symmetry.space_group_name_H-M   'P 1'
#
loop_
_entity.id
_entity.type
_entity.pdbx_description
1 polymer ?
#
loop_
_entity_poly.entity_id
_entity_poly.type
_entity_poly.pdbx_seq_one_letter_code
_entity_poly.pdbx_strand_id
1 'polypeptide(L)'
;MVVRRRAKRQTGRGLQIDRQSGETVVVSYFGYREDGTATFYQASGKVTDGKNFVADLLEYQNGRAIGGRSRDGELARNVGKVRLTFNTESSGTITLPGEKQQNVSRYVFDDTRARLRNRFQAVMFESSYGITDTLKGLMNVKVIDDDFSAVFQYDGSKEYCVFSGKLVATGNTFQVTKGNRVCTGDGGSTPTPYSFTDLSVNEAGVLSARGSYGDVLSGVCVRRTKDLVATPSWDQTNRCTAEDLGLSSAPAN
;
A
#
# COMPACT_ATOMS: atom_id res chain seq x y z
N MET A 1 2.35 5.89 -10.42
CA MET A 1 3.30 5.29 -9.43
C MET A 1 4.68 5.09 -10.06
N VAL A 2 5.79 5.43 -9.39
CA VAL A 2 7.15 5.26 -9.95
C VAL A 2 7.75 3.97 -9.41
N VAL A 3 8.24 3.12 -10.31
CA VAL A 3 8.78 1.79 -10.00
C VAL A 3 10.22 1.76 -10.46
N ARG A 4 11.18 1.84 -9.53
CA ARG A 4 12.60 1.79 -9.88
C ARG A 4 13.16 0.38 -9.74
N ARG A 5 13.93 -0.02 -10.74
CA ARG A 5 14.82 -1.18 -10.71
C ARG A 5 15.97 -0.91 -9.74
N ARG A 6 16.20 -1.77 -8.74
CA ARG A 6 17.52 -1.87 -8.08
C ARG A 6 18.42 -2.71 -8.98
N ALA A 7 19.26 -2.06 -9.78
CA ALA A 7 20.47 -2.67 -10.33
C ALA A 7 21.55 -1.59 -10.47
N LYS A 8 22.70 -1.81 -9.82
CA LYS A 8 23.86 -0.88 -9.71
C LYS A 8 24.50 -0.44 -11.05
N ARG A 9 23.88 -0.68 -12.22
CA ARG A 9 24.49 -0.50 -13.56
C ARG A 9 23.53 -0.06 -14.67
N GLN A 10 22.48 0.72 -14.37
CA GLN A 10 21.55 1.23 -15.40
C GLN A 10 21.18 2.70 -15.18
N THR A 11 22.18 3.57 -15.13
CA THR A 11 21.95 5.02 -15.25
C THR A 11 21.17 5.30 -16.55
N GLY A 12 20.10 6.10 -16.48
CA GLY A 12 19.33 6.52 -17.65
C GLY A 12 18.18 5.59 -18.09
N ARG A 13 17.95 4.46 -17.40
CA ARG A 13 16.74 3.64 -17.60
C ARG A 13 15.75 3.85 -16.45
N GLY A 14 14.46 3.90 -16.75
CA GLY A 14 13.41 4.15 -15.77
C GLY A 14 12.07 3.53 -16.17
N LEU A 15 11.26 3.24 -15.17
CA LEU A 15 9.92 2.71 -15.34
C LEU A 15 8.96 3.47 -14.42
N GLN A 16 7.83 3.86 -14.97
CA GLN A 16 6.71 4.42 -14.26
C GLN A 16 5.47 3.61 -14.60
N ILE A 17 4.71 3.23 -13.59
CA ILE A 17 3.46 2.48 -13.71
C ILE A 17 2.39 3.29 -13.00
N ASP A 18 1.43 3.81 -13.73
CA ASP A 18 0.27 4.46 -13.16
C ASP A 18 -0.94 3.54 -13.23
N ARG A 19 -1.69 3.40 -12.14
CA ARG A 19 -2.92 2.61 -12.09
C ARG A 19 -4.06 3.52 -11.69
N GLN A 20 -4.95 3.79 -12.64
CA GLN A 20 -6.07 4.71 -12.51
C GLN A 20 -7.37 3.93 -12.29
N SER A 21 -8.17 4.40 -11.32
CA SER A 21 -9.47 3.81 -10.97
C SER A 21 -9.44 2.30 -10.73
N GLY A 22 -8.31 1.77 -10.27
CA GLY A 22 -8.14 0.34 -9.99
C GLY A 22 -8.04 -0.58 -11.21
N GLU A 23 -8.40 -0.16 -12.43
CA GLU A 23 -8.45 -1.04 -13.60
C GLU A 23 -7.49 -0.65 -14.72
N THR A 24 -7.33 0.65 -14.99
CA THR A 24 -6.53 1.11 -16.13
C THR A 24 -5.09 1.28 -15.70
N VAL A 25 -4.16 0.69 -16.42
CA VAL A 25 -2.72 0.83 -16.18
C VAL A 25 -2.08 1.54 -17.36
N VAL A 26 -1.24 2.53 -17.06
CA VAL A 26 -0.34 3.21 -17.99
C VAL A 26 1.09 2.93 -17.56
N VAL A 27 1.89 2.35 -18.46
CA VAL A 27 3.31 2.12 -18.26
C VAL A 27 4.08 3.11 -19.11
N SER A 28 5.00 3.85 -18.51
CA SER A 28 5.99 4.66 -19.21
C SER A 28 7.37 4.11 -18.91
N TYR A 29 8.09 3.75 -19.96
CA TYR A 29 9.48 3.32 -19.88
C TYR A 29 10.36 4.39 -20.51
N PHE A 30 11.50 4.68 -19.88
CA PHE A 30 12.53 5.55 -20.41
C PHE A 30 13.82 4.74 -20.49
N GLY A 31 14.54 4.88 -21.59
CA GLY A 31 15.79 4.16 -21.77
C GLY A 31 16.41 4.47 -23.12
N TYR A 32 17.01 3.45 -23.72
CA TYR A 32 17.79 3.59 -24.94
C TYR A 32 17.32 2.58 -25.99
N ARG A 33 17.43 2.95 -27.27
CA ARG A 33 17.33 2.03 -28.40
C ARG A 33 18.60 1.19 -28.51
N GLU A 34 18.61 0.24 -29.44
CA GLU A 34 19.79 -0.59 -29.74
C GLU A 34 20.98 0.25 -30.21
N ASP A 35 20.73 1.37 -30.89
CA ASP A 35 21.75 2.35 -31.31
C ASP A 35 22.26 3.26 -30.18
N GLY A 36 21.76 3.10 -28.95
CA GLY A 36 22.12 3.89 -27.78
C GLY A 36 21.43 5.25 -27.67
N THR A 37 20.57 5.64 -28.62
CA THR A 37 19.81 6.90 -28.54
C THR A 37 18.74 6.82 -27.45
N ALA A 38 18.57 7.92 -26.71
CA ALA A 38 17.53 8.00 -25.68
C ALA A 38 16.13 7.96 -26.31
N THR A 39 15.21 7.29 -25.61
CA THR A 39 13.82 7.13 -26.05
C THR A 39 12.89 6.90 -24.86
N PHE A 40 11.60 7.03 -25.12
CA PHE A 40 10.54 6.62 -24.21
C PHE A 40 9.54 5.73 -24.94
N TYR A 41 8.94 4.81 -24.18
CA TYR A 41 7.86 3.96 -24.66
C TYR A 41 6.67 4.06 -23.70
N GLN A 42 5.47 3.91 -24.24
CA GLN A 42 4.24 3.87 -23.46
C GLN A 42 3.42 2.62 -23.77
N ALA A 43 2.80 2.06 -22.75
CA ALA A 43 1.79 1.02 -22.88
C ALA A 43 0.59 1.39 -22.03
N SER A 44 -0.62 1.11 -22.50
CA SER A 44 -1.84 1.34 -21.71
C SER A 44 -2.87 0.25 -21.97
N GLY A 45 -3.66 -0.07 -20.97
CA GLY A 45 -4.67 -1.12 -21.05
C GLY A 45 -5.30 -1.41 -19.70
N LYS A 46 -6.22 -2.38 -19.68
CA LYS A 46 -6.87 -2.82 -18.44
C LYS A 46 -6.11 -3.96 -17.79
N VAL A 47 -6.18 -4.02 -16.46
CA VAL A 47 -5.76 -5.17 -15.67
C VAL A 47 -6.82 -6.28 -15.83
N THR A 48 -6.37 -7.51 -16.07
CA THR A 48 -7.20 -8.72 -16.07
C THR A 48 -7.01 -9.48 -14.75
N ASP A 49 -8.06 -10.14 -14.29
CA ASP A 49 -8.07 -10.94 -13.05
C ASP A 49 -7.59 -10.19 -11.81
N GLY A 50 -7.79 -8.86 -11.78
CA GLY A 50 -7.37 -7.96 -10.70
C GLY A 50 -5.85 -7.71 -10.58
N LYS A 51 -5.01 -8.51 -11.24
CA LYS A 51 -3.55 -8.52 -11.02
C LYS A 51 -2.66 -8.60 -12.26
N ASN A 52 -3.17 -9.00 -13.41
CA ASN A 52 -2.36 -9.21 -14.62
C ASN A 52 -2.54 -8.05 -15.60
N PHE A 53 -1.47 -7.60 -16.25
CA PHE A 53 -1.54 -6.60 -17.30
C PHE A 53 -0.63 -6.99 -18.46
N VAL A 54 -1.18 -6.94 -19.67
CA VAL A 54 -0.45 -7.20 -20.91
C VAL A 54 -0.85 -6.14 -21.92
N ALA A 55 0.13 -5.43 -22.45
CA ALA A 55 -0.11 -4.40 -23.46
C ALA A 55 1.08 -4.29 -24.41
N ASP A 56 0.84 -3.72 -25.59
CA ASP A 56 1.92 -3.36 -26.51
C ASP A 56 2.67 -2.15 -25.97
N LEU A 57 4.00 -2.24 -25.99
CA LEU A 57 4.89 -1.16 -25.61
C LEU A 57 5.25 -0.39 -26.88
N LEU A 58 4.78 0.85 -26.95
CA LEU A 58 4.75 1.66 -28.16
C LEU A 58 5.71 2.85 -28.06
N GLU A 59 6.44 3.11 -29.14
CA GLU A 59 7.27 4.29 -29.34
C GLU A 59 6.50 5.33 -30.14
N TYR A 60 6.53 6.58 -29.68
CA TYR A 60 5.97 7.71 -30.42
C TYR A 60 7.08 8.69 -30.80
N GLN A 61 6.97 9.28 -31.99
CA GLN A 61 7.89 10.29 -32.49
C GLN A 61 7.12 11.49 -33.02
N ASN A 62 7.85 12.52 -33.48
CA ASN A 62 7.29 13.66 -34.20
C ASN A 62 6.27 14.54 -33.44
N GLY A 63 6.08 14.32 -32.14
CA GLY A 63 5.17 15.14 -31.33
C GLY A 63 5.67 16.56 -31.03
N ARG A 64 4.83 17.34 -30.38
CA ARG A 64 5.15 18.70 -29.92
C ARG A 64 6.35 18.72 -28.97
N ALA A 65 7.36 19.52 -29.30
CA ALA A 65 8.45 19.87 -28.40
C ALA A 65 8.04 20.93 -27.36
N ILE A 66 8.74 21.00 -26.22
CA ILE A 66 8.53 22.03 -25.20
C ILE A 66 8.73 23.43 -25.83
N GLY A 67 7.73 24.30 -25.72
CA GLY A 67 7.73 25.62 -26.35
C GLY A 67 7.49 25.62 -27.88
N GLY A 68 7.34 24.44 -28.50
CA GLY A 68 7.09 24.30 -29.93
C GLY A 68 5.64 24.55 -30.33
N ARG A 69 5.41 24.60 -31.65
CA ARG A 69 4.07 24.65 -32.26
C ARG A 69 3.28 23.37 -31.95
N SER A 70 1.96 23.48 -31.94
CA SER A 70 1.09 22.31 -31.74
C SER A 70 1.33 21.28 -32.84
N ARG A 71 1.58 20.02 -32.44
CA ARG A 71 1.78 18.88 -33.33
C ARG A 71 1.48 17.58 -32.58
N ASP A 72 0.79 16.67 -33.24
CA ASP A 72 0.49 15.36 -32.69
C ASP A 72 1.69 14.43 -32.81
N GLY A 73 1.83 13.54 -31.83
CA GLY A 73 2.79 12.44 -31.91
C GLY A 73 2.26 11.35 -32.83
N GLU A 74 3.16 10.70 -33.54
CA GLU A 74 2.87 9.59 -34.45
C GLU A 74 3.44 8.30 -33.86
N LEU A 75 2.72 7.19 -34.00
CA LEU A 75 3.24 5.87 -33.65
C LEU A 75 4.43 5.55 -34.56
N ALA A 76 5.61 5.39 -33.97
CA ALA A 76 6.83 5.08 -34.71
C ALA A 76 7.13 3.58 -34.71
N ARG A 77 6.92 2.89 -33.57
CA ARG A 77 7.27 1.47 -33.43
C ARG A 77 6.46 0.78 -32.35
N ASN A 78 6.16 -0.50 -32.55
CA ASN A 78 5.75 -1.42 -31.49
C ASN A 78 6.97 -2.28 -31.11
N VAL A 79 7.45 -2.16 -29.87
CA VAL A 79 8.64 -2.90 -29.41
C VAL A 79 8.28 -4.28 -28.82
N GLY A 80 7.01 -4.64 -28.81
CA GLY A 80 6.48 -5.91 -28.32
C GLY A 80 5.66 -5.76 -27.04
N LYS A 81 5.28 -6.89 -26.45
CA LYS A 81 4.39 -6.90 -25.27
C LYS A 81 5.16 -6.74 -23.97
N VAL A 82 4.77 -5.76 -23.17
CA VAL A 82 5.11 -5.70 -21.74
C VAL A 82 4.11 -6.55 -20.95
N ARG A 83 4.60 -7.30 -19.96
CA ARG A 83 3.76 -8.07 -19.04
C ARG A 83 4.05 -7.65 -17.61
N LEU A 84 2.99 -7.41 -16.84
CA LEU A 84 3.04 -7.10 -15.42
C LEU A 84 2.13 -8.06 -14.65
N THR A 85 2.60 -8.51 -13.49
CA THR A 85 1.78 -9.22 -12.51
C THR A 85 1.95 -8.55 -11.16
N PHE A 86 0.88 -7.99 -10.62
CA PHE A 86 0.86 -7.39 -9.28
C PHE A 86 0.72 -8.49 -8.22
N ASN A 87 1.68 -8.54 -7.29
CA ASN A 87 1.65 -9.47 -6.16
C ASN A 87 1.01 -8.82 -4.93
N THR A 88 1.23 -7.51 -4.77
CA THR A 88 0.60 -6.65 -3.76
C THR A 88 0.27 -5.30 -4.41
N GLU A 89 -0.35 -4.39 -3.65
CA GLU A 89 -0.59 -3.00 -4.11
C GLU A 89 0.71 -2.25 -4.46
N SER A 90 1.85 -2.68 -3.92
CA SER A 90 3.13 -1.98 -4.03
C SER A 90 4.24 -2.81 -4.68
N SER A 91 3.98 -4.04 -5.08
CA SER A 91 4.98 -4.95 -5.63
C SER A 91 4.43 -5.89 -6.70
N GLY A 92 5.32 -6.39 -7.55
CA GLY A 92 4.96 -7.31 -8.61
C GLY A 92 6.17 -7.78 -9.40
N THR A 93 5.88 -8.31 -10.60
CA THR A 93 6.90 -8.66 -11.59
C THR A 93 6.63 -7.95 -12.91
N ILE A 94 7.69 -7.65 -13.65
CA ILE A 94 7.64 -7.11 -15.01
C ILE A 94 8.47 -7.97 -15.95
N THR A 95 7.97 -8.17 -17.16
CA THR A 95 8.74 -8.71 -18.29
C THR A 95 8.65 -7.70 -19.43
N LEU A 96 9.77 -7.05 -19.73
CA LEU A 96 9.91 -6.20 -20.92
C LEU A 96 10.16 -7.07 -22.16
N PRO A 97 9.82 -6.61 -23.37
CA PRO A 97 10.11 -7.34 -24.60
C PRO A 97 11.60 -7.72 -24.70
N GLY A 98 11.88 -9.00 -24.91
CA GLY A 98 13.25 -9.53 -25.02
C GLY A 98 14.04 -9.60 -23.71
N GLU A 99 13.49 -9.18 -22.57
CA GLU A 99 14.16 -9.26 -21.26
C GLU A 99 13.59 -10.38 -20.38
N LYS A 100 14.40 -10.89 -19.45
CA LYS A 100 13.93 -11.81 -18.41
C LYS A 100 12.99 -11.09 -17.45
N GLN A 101 12.07 -11.84 -16.83
CA GLN A 101 11.20 -11.31 -15.79
C GLN A 101 12.02 -10.75 -14.62
N GLN A 102 11.55 -9.64 -14.05
CA GLN A 102 12.19 -8.95 -12.93
C GLN A 102 11.18 -8.57 -11.87
N ASN A 103 11.60 -8.60 -10.60
CA ASN A 103 10.81 -8.07 -9.51
C ASN A 103 10.81 -6.55 -9.56
N VAL A 104 9.65 -5.98 -9.30
CA VAL A 104 9.42 -4.55 -9.21
C VAL A 104 8.72 -4.20 -7.92
N SER A 105 9.11 -3.08 -7.34
CA SER A 105 8.45 -2.51 -6.17
C SER A 105 8.34 -1.01 -6.31
N ARG A 106 7.33 -0.44 -5.62
CA ARG A 106 7.15 1.00 -5.51
C ARG A 106 8.44 1.62 -4.98
N TYR A 107 8.94 2.63 -5.69
CA TYR A 107 10.04 3.43 -5.16
C TYR A 107 9.49 4.41 -4.12
N VAL A 108 10.09 4.38 -2.94
CA VAL A 108 9.70 5.20 -1.79
C VAL A 108 10.76 6.29 -1.62
N PHE A 109 10.32 7.55 -1.65
CA PHE A 109 11.20 8.71 -1.50
C PHE A 109 11.39 9.13 -0.04
N ASP A 110 10.54 8.64 0.88
CA ASP A 110 10.48 9.08 2.28
C ASP A 110 10.33 7.87 3.23
N ASP A 111 11.08 7.84 4.34
CA ASP A 111 10.86 6.82 5.38
C ASP A 111 9.70 7.25 6.28
N THR A 112 8.51 6.72 5.97
CA THR A 112 7.28 7.09 6.67
C THR A 112 7.14 6.45 8.05
N ARG A 113 8.12 5.67 8.55
CA ARG A 113 8.09 5.06 9.90
C ARG A 113 7.89 6.09 11.00
N ALA A 114 8.47 7.29 10.85
CA ALA A 114 8.32 8.35 11.84
C ALA A 114 6.85 8.77 12.04
N ARG A 115 6.01 8.62 11.01
CA ARG A 115 4.58 8.95 11.07
C ARG A 115 3.79 7.96 11.92
N LEU A 116 4.27 6.71 12.04
CA LEU A 116 3.66 5.69 12.91
C LEU A 116 3.88 5.98 14.39
N ARG A 117 4.96 6.69 14.78
CA ARG A 117 5.23 7.01 16.19
C ARG A 117 4.29 8.09 16.70
N ASN A 118 3.05 7.72 17.02
CA ASN A 118 2.04 8.65 17.46
C ASN A 118 0.94 8.00 18.32
N ARG A 119 0.05 8.87 18.81
CA ARG A 119 -1.22 8.49 19.40
C ARG A 119 -2.35 8.77 18.40
N PHE A 120 -3.25 7.82 18.28
CA PHE A 120 -4.38 7.84 17.36
C PHE A 120 -5.66 7.51 18.14
N GLN A 121 -6.73 8.26 17.89
CA GLN A 121 -8.07 7.83 18.31
C GLN A 121 -8.47 6.70 17.39
N ALA A 122 -8.49 5.46 17.83
CA ALA A 122 -8.65 4.32 16.95
C ALA A 122 -10.07 3.73 17.00
N VAL A 123 -10.58 3.43 15.81
CA VAL A 123 -11.77 2.63 15.58
C VAL A 123 -11.26 1.38 14.92
N MET A 124 -11.38 0.27 15.64
CA MET A 124 -11.07 -1.04 15.12
C MET A 124 -12.36 -1.72 14.72
N PHE A 125 -12.38 -2.28 13.53
CA PHE A 125 -13.41 -3.17 13.06
C PHE A 125 -12.88 -4.59 13.23
N GLU A 126 -13.64 -5.46 13.85
CA GLU A 126 -13.34 -6.88 13.94
C GLU A 126 -14.50 -7.65 13.32
N SER A 127 -14.18 -8.50 12.35
CA SER A 127 -15.14 -9.39 11.70
C SER A 127 -14.83 -10.83 12.09
N SER A 128 -15.78 -11.47 12.76
CA SER A 128 -15.77 -12.91 13.08
C SER A 128 -17.12 -13.51 12.70
N TYR A 129 -17.12 -14.59 11.89
CA TYR A 129 -18.35 -15.32 11.53
C TYR A 129 -19.55 -14.45 11.10
N GLY A 130 -19.30 -13.33 10.41
CA GLY A 130 -20.36 -12.45 9.92
C GLY A 130 -20.84 -11.38 10.91
N ILE A 131 -20.23 -11.28 12.08
CA ILE A 131 -20.46 -10.21 13.05
C ILE A 131 -19.35 -9.18 12.88
N THR A 132 -19.72 -7.91 12.63
CA THR A 132 -18.78 -6.78 12.60
C THR A 132 -18.89 -5.97 13.88
N ASP A 133 -17.93 -6.15 14.79
CA ASP A 133 -17.82 -5.34 15.98
C ASP A 133 -17.02 -4.08 15.71
N THR A 134 -17.50 -2.96 16.26
CA THR A 134 -16.79 -1.67 16.18
C THR A 134 -16.26 -1.30 17.55
N LEU A 135 -14.95 -1.49 17.73
CA LEU A 135 -14.23 -1.19 18.95
C LEU A 135 -13.67 0.22 18.86
N LYS A 136 -13.90 1.02 19.89
CA LYS A 136 -13.46 2.40 19.98
C LYS A 136 -12.43 2.51 21.09
N GLY A 137 -11.34 3.21 20.84
CA GLY A 137 -10.27 3.34 21.81
C GLY A 137 -9.16 4.31 21.43
N LEU A 138 -8.07 4.28 22.18
CA LEU A 138 -6.86 5.03 21.91
C LEU A 138 -5.75 4.06 21.55
N MET A 139 -5.17 4.23 20.37
CA MET A 139 -3.99 3.49 19.95
C MET A 139 -2.74 4.33 20.14
N ASN A 140 -1.83 3.87 20.98
CA ASN A 140 -0.49 4.43 21.13
C ASN A 140 0.49 3.54 20.37
N VAL A 141 1.10 4.07 19.32
CA VAL A 141 2.03 3.33 18.46
C VAL A 141 3.45 3.82 18.67
N LYS A 142 4.36 2.88 18.85
CA LYS A 142 5.79 3.09 19.01
C LYS A 142 6.53 2.17 18.06
N VAL A 143 7.50 2.72 17.33
CA VAL A 143 8.30 1.97 16.35
C VAL A 143 9.75 2.26 16.59
N ILE A 144 10.54 1.48 17.32
CA ILE A 144 11.99 1.73 17.44
C ILE A 144 12.72 0.89 16.39
N ASP A 145 13.46 1.52 15.49
CA ASP A 145 14.02 0.85 14.30
C ASP A 145 12.92 0.10 13.52
N ASP A 146 12.95 -1.23 13.52
CA ASP A 146 11.88 -2.08 12.97
C ASP A 146 11.02 -2.76 14.05
N ASP A 147 11.26 -2.50 15.34
CA ASP A 147 10.43 -2.99 16.44
C ASP A 147 9.15 -2.16 16.57
N PHE A 148 8.03 -2.76 16.19
CA PHE A 148 6.70 -2.19 16.35
C PHE A 148 6.06 -2.67 17.64
N SER A 149 5.46 -1.71 18.35
CA SER A 149 4.53 -1.96 19.43
C SER A 149 3.37 -0.99 19.35
N ALA A 150 2.16 -1.48 19.57
CA ALA A 150 0.98 -0.64 19.71
C ALA A 150 0.17 -1.07 20.94
N VAL A 151 -0.39 -0.10 21.66
CA VAL A 151 -1.34 -0.37 22.74
C VAL A 151 -2.67 0.24 22.35
N PHE A 152 -3.69 -0.58 22.19
CA PHE A 152 -5.08 -0.16 21.99
C PHE A 152 -5.83 -0.26 23.32
N GLN A 153 -6.18 0.89 23.89
CA GLN A 153 -7.00 0.99 25.11
C GLN A 153 -8.46 1.22 24.72
N TYR A 154 -9.36 0.34 25.16
CA TYR A 154 -10.79 0.47 24.89
C TYR A 154 -11.39 1.71 25.59
N ASP A 155 -12.27 2.42 24.90
CA ASP A 155 -12.96 3.59 25.42
C ASP A 155 -13.89 3.20 26.59
N GLY A 156 -13.85 3.96 27.69
CA GLY A 156 -14.64 3.67 28.89
C GLY A 156 -14.28 2.37 29.64
N SER A 157 -13.27 1.62 29.19
CA SER A 157 -12.85 0.35 29.80
C SER A 157 -11.40 0.41 30.29
N LYS A 158 -11.07 -0.40 31.29
CA LYS A 158 -9.68 -0.64 31.72
C LYS A 158 -8.98 -1.68 30.85
N GLU A 159 -9.70 -2.37 29.98
CA GLU A 159 -9.14 -3.38 29.10
C GLU A 159 -8.27 -2.74 28.02
N TYR A 160 -7.22 -3.44 27.62
CA TYR A 160 -6.38 -3.04 26.50
C TYR A 160 -5.77 -4.24 25.81
N CYS A 161 -5.35 -4.03 24.57
CA CYS A 161 -4.58 -4.97 23.77
C CYS A 161 -3.21 -4.39 23.42
N VAL A 162 -2.16 -5.18 23.62
CA VAL A 162 -0.79 -4.87 23.19
C VAL A 162 -0.46 -5.69 21.96
N PHE A 163 -0.07 -5.00 20.90
CA PHE A 163 0.44 -5.57 19.66
C PHE A 163 1.95 -5.37 19.61
N SER A 164 2.69 -6.37 19.17
CA SER A 164 4.15 -6.31 19.05
C SER A 164 4.66 -7.10 17.85
N GLY A 165 5.76 -6.71 17.24
CA GLY A 165 6.35 -7.46 16.12
C GLY A 165 7.40 -6.67 15.37
N LYS A 166 7.89 -7.24 14.26
CA LYS A 166 8.83 -6.57 13.36
C LYS A 166 8.09 -5.96 12.17
N LEU A 167 8.33 -4.68 11.91
CA LEU A 167 7.87 -4.01 10.70
C LEU A 167 8.74 -4.40 9.52
N VAL A 168 8.07 -4.69 8.41
CA VAL A 168 8.70 -4.86 7.11
C VAL A 168 8.06 -3.85 6.17
N ALA A 169 8.88 -3.00 5.57
CA ALA A 169 8.38 -2.01 4.61
C ALA A 169 7.87 -2.71 3.32
N THR A 170 6.69 -2.31 2.86
CA THR A 170 6.01 -2.82 1.66
C THR A 170 5.57 -1.64 0.78
N GLY A 171 6.53 -1.02 0.11
CA GLY A 171 6.28 0.25 -0.58
C GLY A 171 6.07 1.36 0.44
N ASN A 172 4.94 2.09 0.35
CA ASN A 172 4.65 3.21 1.28
C ASN A 172 3.93 2.77 2.56
N THR A 173 3.67 1.47 2.69
CA THR A 173 3.03 0.85 3.86
C THR A 173 4.02 -0.06 4.56
N PHE A 174 3.61 -0.60 5.68
CA PHE A 174 4.34 -1.58 6.46
C PHE A 174 3.47 -2.81 6.71
N GLN A 175 4.12 -3.92 7.00
CA GLN A 175 3.47 -5.13 7.46
C GLN A 175 4.15 -5.70 8.70
N VAL A 176 3.37 -6.40 9.53
CA VAL A 176 3.82 -7.26 10.62
C VAL A 176 3.21 -8.63 10.35
N THR A 177 3.99 -9.65 10.05
CA THR A 177 3.46 -10.96 9.62
C THR A 177 3.45 -12.04 10.69
N LYS A 178 4.25 -11.87 11.75
CA LYS A 178 4.38 -12.81 12.87
C LYS A 178 4.42 -12.03 14.19
N GLY A 179 3.40 -11.21 14.40
CA GLY A 179 3.29 -10.41 15.61
C GLY A 179 2.61 -11.15 16.76
N ASN A 180 2.76 -10.62 17.96
CA ASN A 180 2.07 -11.09 19.17
C ASN A 180 1.07 -10.04 19.69
N ARG A 181 -0.18 -10.47 19.88
CA ARG A 181 -1.29 -9.72 20.49
C ARG A 181 -1.56 -10.28 21.89
N VAL A 182 -1.63 -9.41 22.90
CA VAL A 182 -1.97 -9.79 24.29
C VAL A 182 -3.01 -8.81 24.80
N CYS A 183 -4.16 -9.30 25.25
CA CYS A 183 -5.25 -8.48 25.77
C CYS A 183 -5.58 -8.84 27.22
N THR A 184 -5.96 -7.85 28.03
CA THR A 184 -6.23 -8.07 29.46
C THR A 184 -7.57 -8.75 29.77
N GLY A 185 -8.50 -8.79 28.81
CA GLY A 185 -9.83 -9.42 28.96
C GLY A 185 -9.90 -10.91 28.54
N ASP A 186 -8.90 -11.43 27.84
CA ASP A 186 -8.96 -12.75 27.16
C ASP A 186 -8.65 -13.95 28.10
N GLY A 187 -8.91 -13.84 29.40
CA GLY A 187 -8.78 -14.95 30.36
C GLY A 187 -7.35 -15.49 30.59
N GLY A 188 -6.33 -14.87 30.00
CA GLY A 188 -4.92 -15.18 30.24
C GLY A 188 -3.98 -14.42 29.31
N SER A 189 -2.78 -14.10 29.80
CA SER A 189 -1.73 -13.33 29.10
C SER A 189 -1.10 -14.04 27.89
N THR A 190 -1.78 -15.04 27.32
CA THR A 190 -1.22 -15.88 26.26
C THR A 190 -1.13 -15.08 24.96
N PRO A 191 0.07 -14.91 24.39
CA PRO A 191 0.24 -14.23 23.12
C PRO A 191 -0.52 -14.95 22.01
N THR A 192 -1.46 -14.23 21.38
CA THR A 192 -2.14 -14.68 20.17
C THR A 192 -1.37 -14.16 18.96
N PRO A 193 -1.01 -15.02 17.98
CA PRO A 193 -0.42 -14.56 16.74
C PRO A 193 -1.34 -13.56 16.02
N TYR A 194 -0.77 -12.45 15.55
CA TYR A 194 -1.49 -11.52 14.69
C TYR A 194 -0.66 -11.11 13.49
N SER A 195 -1.34 -10.57 12.49
CA SER A 195 -0.71 -9.86 11.40
C SER A 195 -1.34 -8.48 11.20
N PHE A 196 -0.53 -7.52 10.73
CA PHE A 196 -1.00 -6.29 10.09
C PHE A 196 -0.42 -6.20 8.68
N THR A 197 -1.24 -5.80 7.73
CA THR A 197 -0.87 -5.47 6.35
C THR A 197 -1.35 -4.06 6.02
N ASP A 198 -0.68 -3.42 5.07
CA ASP A 198 -0.97 -2.06 4.62
C ASP A 198 -1.00 -1.01 5.74
N LEU A 199 -0.25 -1.26 6.82
CA LEU A 199 -0.09 -0.36 7.94
C LEU A 199 0.59 0.92 7.47
N SER A 200 -0.09 2.06 7.56
CA SER A 200 0.49 3.32 7.11
C SER A 200 -0.17 4.52 7.80
N VAL A 201 0.51 5.67 7.74
CA VAL A 201 -0.06 6.95 8.14
C VAL A 201 0.05 7.91 6.97
N ASN A 202 -1.09 8.35 6.45
CA ASN A 202 -1.13 9.26 5.32
C ASN A 202 -0.74 10.70 5.72
N GLU A 203 -0.63 11.61 4.75
CA GLU A 203 -0.21 13.01 4.97
C GLU A 203 -1.19 13.80 5.85
N ALA A 204 -2.46 13.41 5.89
CA ALA A 204 -3.46 13.98 6.80
C ALA A 204 -3.36 13.40 8.23
N GLY A 205 -2.40 12.50 8.48
CA GLY A 205 -2.22 11.83 9.77
C GLY A 205 -3.22 10.71 10.04
N VAL A 206 -3.88 10.18 9.01
CA VAL A 206 -4.78 9.02 9.16
C VAL A 206 -3.95 7.74 9.18
N LEU A 207 -3.99 7.03 10.30
CA LEU A 207 -3.48 5.67 10.44
C LEU A 207 -4.48 4.68 9.83
N SER A 208 -4.01 3.82 8.95
CA SER A 208 -4.79 2.69 8.43
C SER A 208 -4.00 1.39 8.50
N ALA A 209 -4.67 0.27 8.76
CA ALA A 209 -4.12 -1.07 8.57
C ALA A 209 -5.25 -2.09 8.42
N ARG A 210 -4.93 -3.20 7.74
CA ARG A 210 -5.72 -4.44 7.80
C ARG A 210 -4.98 -5.42 8.70
N GLY A 211 -5.69 -6.25 9.43
CA GLY A 211 -5.11 -7.20 10.35
C GLY A 211 -5.87 -8.50 10.42
N SER A 212 -5.24 -9.48 11.06
CA SER A 212 -5.89 -10.75 11.37
C SER A 212 -5.28 -11.37 12.61
N TYR A 213 -6.09 -12.13 13.35
CA TYR A 213 -5.64 -13.00 14.43
C TYR A 213 -6.61 -14.19 14.53
N GLY A 214 -6.09 -15.42 14.45
CA GLY A 214 -6.94 -16.60 14.26
C GLY A 214 -7.84 -16.44 13.02
N ASP A 215 -9.14 -16.68 13.19
CA ASP A 215 -10.17 -16.52 12.16
C ASP A 215 -10.79 -15.10 12.11
N VAL A 216 -10.29 -14.18 12.94
CA VAL A 216 -10.78 -12.80 12.99
C VAL A 216 -10.03 -11.94 11.99
N LEU A 217 -10.76 -11.26 11.11
CA LEU A 217 -10.23 -10.18 10.31
C LEU A 217 -10.43 -8.87 11.07
N SER A 218 -9.40 -8.05 11.14
CA SER A 218 -9.46 -6.75 11.80
C SER A 218 -9.00 -5.64 10.88
N GLY A 219 -9.34 -4.41 11.22
CA GLY A 219 -8.73 -3.26 10.58
C GLY A 219 -8.96 -1.99 11.36
N VAL A 220 -8.11 -1.02 11.10
CA VAL A 220 -8.12 0.27 11.77
C VAL A 220 -8.01 1.36 10.71
N CYS A 221 -8.79 2.43 10.84
CA CYS A 221 -8.65 3.61 10.00
C CYS A 221 -9.08 4.87 10.76
N VAL A 222 -8.12 5.71 11.16
CA VAL A 222 -8.38 6.87 12.03
C VAL A 222 -7.33 7.98 12.03
N ARG A 223 -7.74 9.22 12.32
CA ARG A 223 -6.85 10.40 12.40
C ARG A 223 -5.97 10.42 13.68
N ARG A 224 -4.78 10.98 13.52
CA ARG A 224 -3.87 11.41 14.58
C ARG A 224 -4.55 12.43 15.49
N THR A 225 -4.42 12.24 16.80
CA THR A 225 -4.90 13.24 17.77
C THR A 225 -3.92 14.40 17.86
N LYS A 226 -4.43 15.64 17.81
CA LYS A 226 -3.60 16.84 18.05
C LYS A 226 -3.31 17.06 19.54
N ASP A 227 -4.17 16.59 20.44
CA ASP A 227 -4.12 16.93 21.86
C ASP A 227 -4.22 15.71 22.80
N LEU A 228 -3.58 15.83 23.97
CA LEU A 228 -3.57 14.90 25.11
C LEU A 228 -4.91 14.87 25.89
N VAL A 229 -6.06 15.09 25.24
CA VAL A 229 -7.34 15.23 25.97
C VAL A 229 -7.81 13.88 26.52
N ALA A 230 -8.16 13.88 27.81
CA ALA A 230 -8.54 12.71 28.60
C ALA A 230 -9.90 12.07 28.23
N THR A 231 -10.56 12.55 27.18
CA THR A 231 -11.74 11.92 26.57
C THR A 231 -11.71 12.17 25.07
N PRO A 232 -11.61 11.12 24.23
CA PRO A 232 -11.59 11.31 22.79
C PRO A 232 -12.94 11.80 22.27
N SER A 233 -13.01 13.04 21.76
CA SER A 233 -14.14 13.46 20.94
C SER A 233 -14.06 12.76 19.60
N TRP A 234 -14.95 11.80 19.36
CA TRP A 234 -15.00 11.01 18.13
C TRP A 234 -15.43 11.86 16.93
N ASP A 235 -14.47 12.46 16.22
CA ASP A 235 -14.72 13.14 14.96
C ASP A 235 -15.04 12.10 13.87
N GLN A 236 -16.25 12.17 13.30
CA GLN A 236 -16.76 11.22 12.31
C GLN A 236 -16.31 11.54 10.87
N THR A 237 -15.65 12.66 10.62
CA THR A 237 -15.51 13.19 9.26
C THR A 237 -14.56 12.42 8.34
N ASN A 238 -13.79 11.44 8.83
CA ASN A 238 -12.75 10.75 8.05
C ASN A 238 -12.50 9.31 8.51
N ARG A 239 -13.52 8.44 8.43
CA ARG A 239 -13.37 6.99 8.67
C ARG A 239 -13.46 6.27 7.33
N CYS A 240 -12.49 5.40 7.03
CA CYS A 240 -12.70 4.32 6.10
C CYS A 240 -13.78 3.39 6.69
N THR A 241 -14.68 2.86 5.88
CA THR A 241 -15.66 1.87 6.34
C THR A 241 -15.01 0.49 6.54
N ALA A 242 -15.72 -0.44 7.17
CA ALA A 242 -15.29 -1.83 7.18
C ALA A 242 -15.13 -2.39 5.75
N GLU A 243 -15.94 -1.92 4.79
CA GLU A 243 -15.82 -2.31 3.37
C GLU A 243 -14.57 -1.76 2.72
N ASP A 244 -14.20 -0.50 3.00
CA ASP A 244 -12.95 0.11 2.52
C ASP A 244 -11.70 -0.68 2.96
N LEU A 245 -11.81 -1.39 4.09
CA LEU A 245 -10.76 -2.24 4.65
C LEU A 245 -10.88 -3.71 4.20
N GLY A 246 -11.88 -4.05 3.38
CA GLY A 246 -12.15 -5.42 2.92
C GLY A 246 -12.66 -6.35 4.02
N LEU A 247 -13.31 -5.79 5.05
CA LEU A 247 -13.80 -6.51 6.24
C LEU A 247 -15.31 -6.75 6.23
N SER A 248 -16.02 -6.39 5.16
CA SER A 248 -17.45 -6.64 5.05
C SER A 248 -17.73 -8.14 5.02
N SER A 249 -18.56 -8.61 5.95
CA SER A 249 -19.12 -9.94 5.93
C SER A 249 -20.12 -10.11 4.78
N ALA A 250 -19.65 -10.65 3.66
CA ALA A 250 -20.48 -11.45 2.77
C ALA A 250 -19.58 -12.48 2.08
N PRO A 251 -19.79 -13.79 2.26
CA PRO A 251 -19.39 -14.74 1.23
C PRO A 251 -20.10 -14.30 -0.05
N ALA A 252 -19.37 -14.18 -1.14
CA ALA A 252 -19.99 -14.20 -2.45
C ALA A 252 -20.76 -15.53 -2.56
N ASN A 253 -22.09 -15.46 -2.61
CA ASN A 253 -22.90 -16.56 -3.13
C ASN A 253 -22.64 -16.72 -4.63
#